data_AF-A0A1H0W944-F1
#
_entry.id   AF-A0A1H0W944-F1
#
_cell.length_a   1.000
_cell.length_b   1.000
_cell.length_c   1.000
_cell.angle_alpha   90.00
_cell.angle_beta   90.00
_cell.angle_gamma   90.00
#
_symmetry.space_group_name_H-M   'P 1'
#
loop_
_entity.id
_entity.type
_entity.pdbx_description
1 polymer ?
#
loop_
_entity_poly.entity_id
_entity_poly.type
_entity_poly.pdbx_seq_one_letter_code
_entity_poly.pdbx_strand_id
1 'polypeptide(L)'
;MSQPHTQLSVFLRQGEWLLDEAAFAVGGQHYSPTQCRRAATVLDELAAALRQHADLLPSGEPTTGELPTGEPPTEPPPDDRDDEPDG
;
A
#
# COMPACT_ATOMS: atom_id res chain seq x y z
N MET A 1 -3.72 -17.31 6.03
CA MET A 1 -3.51 -16.53 7.26
C MET A 1 -2.85 -15.20 6.90
N SER A 2 -3.63 -14.12 6.73
CA SER A 2 -3.13 -12.74 6.62
C SER A 2 -4.16 -11.77 7.24
N GLN A 3 -4.45 -11.96 8.53
CA GLN A 3 -5.43 -11.17 9.27
C GLN A 3 -4.93 -9.76 9.70
N PRO A 4 -3.67 -9.54 10.16
CA PRO A 4 -3.28 -8.23 10.71
C PRO A 4 -3.09 -7.14 9.65
N HIS A 5 -2.50 -7.46 8.49
CA HIS A 5 -2.30 -6.48 7.41
C HIS A 5 -3.62 -6.01 6.80
N THR A 6 -4.59 -6.92 6.65
CA THR A 6 -5.93 -6.62 6.13
C THR A 6 -6.72 -5.74 7.10
N GLN A 7 -6.58 -5.98 8.41
CA GLN A 7 -7.23 -5.14 9.41
C GLN A 7 -6.61 -3.74 9.48
N LEU A 8 -5.28 -3.63 9.40
CA LEU A 8 -4.61 -2.34 9.39
C LEU A 8 -4.96 -1.52 8.13
N SER A 9 -5.05 -2.15 6.96
CA SER A 9 -5.44 -1.44 5.72
C SER A 9 -6.86 -0.89 5.79
N VAL A 10 -7.80 -1.60 6.44
CA VAL A 10 -9.15 -1.10 6.72
C VAL A 10 -9.12 0.11 7.63
N PHE A 11 -8.38 0.07 8.75
CA PHE A 11 -8.26 1.22 9.66
C PHE A 11 -7.63 2.43 8.97
N LEU A 12 -6.59 2.23 8.17
CA LEU A 12 -5.95 3.31 7.40
C LEU A 12 -6.93 3.96 6.43
N ARG A 13 -7.68 3.16 5.66
CA ARG A 13 -8.68 3.69 4.73
C ARG A 13 -9.80 4.42 5.46
N GLN A 14 -10.26 3.89 6.60
CA GLN A 14 -11.28 4.55 7.41
C GLN A 14 -10.78 5.90 7.97
N GLY A 15 -9.54 5.96 8.47
CA GLY A 15 -8.93 7.19 8.98
C GLY A 15 -8.80 8.27 7.91
N GLU A 16 -8.43 7.89 6.68
CA GLU A 16 -8.35 8.80 5.53
C GLU A 16 -9.70 9.47 5.24
N TRP A 17 -10.77 8.67 5.09
CA TRP A 17 -12.13 9.20 4.84
C TRP A 17 -12.61 10.09 5.98
N LEU A 18 -12.37 9.70 7.23
CA LEU A 18 -12.75 10.46 8.41
C LEU A 18 -12.07 11.84 8.43
N LEU A 19 -10.77 11.89 8.11
CA LEU A 19 -10.01 13.13 8.10
C LEU A 19 -10.40 14.06 6.96
N ASP A 20 -10.72 13.51 5.78
CA ASP A 20 -11.22 14.29 4.63
C ASP A 20 -12.55 14.97 4.96
N GLU A 21 -13.51 14.21 5.51
CA GLU A 21 -14.81 14.75 5.95
C GLU A 21 -14.64 15.79 7.07
N ALA A 22 -13.76 15.53 8.03
CA ALA A 22 -13.47 16.47 9.12
C ALA A 22 -12.86 17.78 8.59
N ALA A 23 -11.92 17.71 7.65
CA ALA A 23 -11.29 18.89 7.05
C ALA A 23 -12.33 19.77 6.35
N PHE A 24 -13.23 19.15 5.57
CA PHE A 24 -14.33 19.86 4.92
C PHE A 24 -15.26 20.53 5.93
N ALA A 25 -15.72 19.78 6.94
CA ALA A 25 -16.67 20.27 7.93
C ALA A 25 -16.08 21.36 8.85
N VAL A 26 -14.79 21.27 9.19
CA VAL A 26 -14.07 22.30 9.98
C VAL A 26 -13.98 23.59 9.19
N GLY A 27 -13.62 23.51 7.89
CA GLY A 27 -13.58 24.68 7.01
C GLY A 27 -14.93 25.40 6.90
N GLY A 28 -16.03 24.65 7.00
CA GLY A 28 -17.39 25.19 7.00
C GLY A 28 -17.95 25.62 8.37
N GLN A 29 -17.22 25.47 9.47
CA GLN A 29 -17.75 25.63 10.85
C GLN A 29 -18.92 24.68 11.20
N HIS A 30 -19.07 23.57 10.49
CA HIS A 30 -20.08 22.54 10.75
C HIS A 30 -19.56 21.40 11.63
N TYR A 31 -18.35 21.52 12.17
CA TYR A 31 -17.71 20.49 12.96
C TYR A 31 -17.91 20.71 14.47
N SER A 32 -18.64 19.80 15.09
CA SER A 32 -19.03 19.89 16.50
C SER A 32 -17.96 19.33 17.45
N PRO A 33 -17.95 19.74 18.73
CA PRO A 33 -17.06 19.16 19.74
C PRO A 33 -17.20 17.64 19.89
N THR A 34 -18.40 17.09 19.68
CA THR A 34 -18.62 15.64 19.74
C THR A 34 -18.01 14.92 18.54
N GLN A 35 -18.07 15.52 17.35
CA GLN A 35 -17.38 14.99 16.17
C GLN A 35 -15.86 15.04 16.36
N CYS A 36 -15.30 16.13 16.90
CA CYS A 36 -13.88 16.19 17.28
C CYS A 36 -13.47 15.04 18.19
N ARG A 37 -14.22 14.82 19.28
CA ARG A 37 -13.92 13.73 20.24
C ARG A 37 -14.00 12.36 19.60
N ARG A 38 -15.02 12.11 18.77
CA ARG A 38 -15.15 10.84 18.05
C ARG A 38 -13.99 10.61 17.09
N ALA A 39 -13.59 11.64 16.35
CA ALA A 39 -12.47 11.52 15.42
C ALA A 39 -11.15 11.22 16.16
N ALA A 40 -10.92 11.87 17.29
CA ALA A 40 -9.76 11.57 18.13
C ALA A 40 -9.74 10.09 18.59
N THR A 41 -10.87 9.55 19.05
CA THR A 41 -10.96 8.13 19.44
C THR A 41 -10.59 7.19 18.29
N VAL A 42 -11.09 7.43 17.08
CA VAL A 42 -10.76 6.58 15.92
C VAL A 42 -9.27 6.68 15.56
N LEU A 43 -8.68 7.88 15.65
CA LEU A 43 -7.26 8.08 15.38
C LEU A 43 -6.37 7.42 16.44
N ASP A 44 -6.80 7.41 17.71
CA ASP A 44 -6.09 6.71 18.78
C ASP A 44 -6.09 5.18 18.56
N GLU A 45 -7.22 4.61 18.12
CA GLU A 45 -7.32 3.20 17.75
C GLU A 45 -6.41 2.86 16.56
N LEU A 46 -6.41 3.69 15.51
CA LEU A 46 -5.50 3.53 14.37
C LEU A 46 -4.04 3.64 14.80
N ALA A 47 -3.70 4.61 15.65
CA ALA A 47 -2.35 4.76 16.18
C ALA A 47 -1.92 3.53 17.01
N ALA A 48 -2.83 2.97 17.81
CA ALA A 48 -2.56 1.73 18.55
C ALA A 48 -2.33 0.54 17.61
N ALA A 49 -3.14 0.40 16.55
CA ALA A 49 -2.98 -0.64 15.55
C ALA A 49 -1.64 -0.52 14.80
N LEU A 50 -1.22 0.71 14.45
CA LEU A 50 0.06 0.96 13.79
C LEU A 50 1.26 0.58 14.68
N ARG A 51 1.21 0.91 15.98
CA ARG A 51 2.27 0.52 16.93
C ARG A 51 2.36 -1.00 17.06
N GLN A 52 1.23 -1.68 17.25
CA GLN A 52 1.18 -3.15 17.29
C GLN A 52 1.71 -3.76 15.99
N HIS A 53 1.41 -3.15 14.84
CA HIS A 53 1.94 -3.62 13.57
C HIS A 53 3.46 -3.47 13.50
N ALA A 54 3.99 -2.33 13.94
CA ALA A 54 5.43 -2.08 13.97
C ALA A 54 6.17 -3.08 14.88
N ASP A 55 5.60 -3.45 16.03
CA ASP A 55 6.19 -4.45 16.94
C ASP A 55 6.26 -5.86 16.31
N LEU A 56 5.39 -6.14 15.33
CA LEU A 56 5.37 -7.41 14.59
C LEU A 56 6.28 -7.39 13.35
N LEU A 57 6.69 -6.22 12.88
CA LEU A 57 7.63 -6.13 11.78
C LEU A 57 9.02 -6.55 12.27
N PRO A 58 9.75 -7.38 11.50
CA PRO A 58 11.14 -7.66 11.84
C PRO A 58 11.90 -6.33 11.95
N SER A 59 12.77 -6.19 12.95
CA SER A 59 13.71 -5.07 13.07
C SER A 59 14.73 -5.16 11.93
N GLY A 60 14.32 -4.72 10.76
CA GLY A 60 15.10 -4.69 9.54
C GLY A 60 14.36 -3.80 8.55
N GLU A 61 15.12 -3.10 7.70
CA GLU A 61 14.56 -2.35 6.58
C GLU A 61 13.64 -3.30 5.79
N PRO A 62 12.47 -2.84 5.29
CA PRO A 62 11.63 -3.69 4.45
C PRO A 62 12.54 -4.17 3.33
N THR A 63 12.75 -5.49 3.25
CA THR A 63 13.49 -6.07 2.14
C THR A 63 12.64 -5.74 0.92
N THR A 64 12.98 -4.63 0.24
CA THR A 64 12.51 -4.35 -1.09
C THR A 64 12.81 -5.62 -1.84
N GLY A 65 11.76 -6.40 -2.11
CA GLY A 65 11.90 -7.62 -2.87
C GLY A 65 12.70 -7.25 -4.09
N GLU A 66 13.90 -7.82 -4.19
CA GLU A 66 14.72 -7.75 -5.38
C GLU A 66 13.78 -8.16 -6.49
N LEU A 67 13.33 -7.20 -7.31
CA LEU A 67 12.70 -7.52 -8.57
C LEU A 67 13.69 -8.47 -9.23
N PRO A 68 13.30 -9.71 -9.58
CA PRO A 68 14.21 -10.57 -10.31
C PRO A 68 14.61 -9.76 -11.53
N THR A 69 15.86 -9.31 -11.55
CA THR A 69 16.50 -8.78 -12.75
C THR A 69 16.80 -10.02 -13.59
N GLY A 70 15.73 -10.70 -14.00
CA GLY A 70 15.77 -11.73 -15.01
C GLY A 70 15.81 -10.98 -16.31
N GLU A 71 16.99 -10.96 -16.91
CA GLU A 71 17.22 -10.52 -18.28
C GLU A 71 16.05 -10.91 -19.20
N PRO A 72 15.66 -10.06 -20.17
CA PRO A 72 14.74 -10.49 -21.21
C PRO A 72 15.32 -11.74 -21.88
N PRO A 73 14.48 -12.73 -22.25
CA PRO A 73 14.98 -13.91 -22.95
C PRO A 73 15.73 -13.42 -24.19
N THR A 74 17.01 -13.73 -24.26
CA THR A 74 17.82 -13.50 -25.47
C THR A 74 17.22 -14.39 -26.53
N GLU A 75 16.32 -13.84 -27.33
CA GLU A 75 15.84 -14.45 -28.56
C GLU A 75 17.08 -14.63 -29.45
N PRO A 76 17.44 -15.88 -29.83
CA PRO A 76 18.53 -16.08 -30.76
C PRO A 76 18.18 -15.39 -32.08
N PRO A 77 19.15 -14.76 -32.77
CA PRO A 77 18.90 -14.10 -34.05
C PRO A 77 18.28 -15.10 -35.04
N PRO A 78 17.41 -14.65 -35.96
CA PRO A 78 16.87 -15.51 -36.99
C PRO A 78 18.03 -16.14 -37.77
N ASP A 79 17.98 -17.47 -37.88
CA ASP A 79 18.85 -18.28 -38.72
C ASP A 79 18.57 -17.85 -40.17
N ASP A 80 19.39 -16.94 -40.71
CA ASP A 80 19.46 -16.62 -42.15
C ASP A 80 19.91 -17.89 -42.87
N ARG A 81 18.97 -18.83 -43.05
CA ARG A 81 19.15 -19.96 -43.95
C ARG A 81 19.00 -19.43 -45.35
N ASP A 82 20.17 -19.33 -45.99
CA ASP A 82 20.41 -19.18 -47.41
C ASP A 82 19.22 -19.61 -48.27
N ASP A 83 18.69 -18.61 -48.98
CA ASP A 83 17.89 -18.77 -50.18
C ASP A 83 18.80 -19.35 -51.28
N GLU A 84 18.76 -20.67 -51.48
CA GLU A 84 19.26 -21.29 -52.71
C GLU A 84 18.31 -22.42 -53.13
N PRO A 85 17.34 -22.15 -54.02
CA PRO A 85 16.73 -23.21 -54.81
C PRO A 85 17.66 -23.54 -55.99
N ASP A 86 18.32 -24.69 -55.85
CA ASP A 86 19.09 -25.42 -56.85
C ASP A 86 18.19 -25.83 -58.04
N GLY A 87 18.62 -25.56 -59.29
CA GLY A 87 18.08 -26.19 -60.51
C GLY A 87 17.27 -25.32 -61.48
#